data_AF-A0A6A6T892-F1
#
_entry.id   AF-A0A6A6T892-F1
#
_cell.length_a   1.000
_cell.length_b   1.000
_cell.length_c   1.000
_cell.angle_alpha   90.00
_cell.angle_beta   90.00
_cell.angle_gamma   90.00
#
_symmetry.space_group_name_H-M   'P 1'
#
loop_
_entity.id
_entity.type
_entity.pdbx_description
1 polymer ?
#
loop_
_entity_poly.entity_id
_entity_poly.type
_entity_poly.pdbx_seq_one_letter_code
_entity_poly.pdbx_strand_id
1 'polypeptide(L)'
;MLREVTEVFRALVARLGAVFRMRMFQSYGAYHATRHVAQQLSRTELVSAIGTAYFVKTTSSESEMDGKRETQSTCPYDVESCTEKVSLLPETTFNVRQSEDQPAERRQRAFIHGQILAKLLELCILVVVFRYSWGYFQHSYANKPVDDPAISSYINPVLQHALPPSLQYDYCTPVTIYKKEEHFEIDLSSEGPKKFQFLDSTDAKAMTNLRGRRRIYVEKGIQSQPSDIWIYIRTQSSYAADLENLAVESANSTFTIEYVPSTPSTDFCTEVEITVFLRPDIGTPVELLEIQTPVFDIYLGHELNWEINNLVTHTQYGYTQIDALSPSRYDRMIVHNMSVSAFNNSIFIYGMTAPRENFSLRNGHGHILIIDLLPNYFDLDETLNLKSFSLSSISGYLEMGAPLDPPMVWPEKDYTHHLTMTTVSGDIRVQAPQGSFTNLSSTTGNIGVYMAPFSTSNAELQSSIYTTTQTGNIRFFVPKTANLAHPRGGPRFNPAKNMYSEHATEQGNMQLWYGPNWWGELEGEVGRGEVKLKGDSLERVVKGDGFVRAERGTRGSSRIQARVGEGSLDVFLGDWKTW
;
A
#
# COMPACT_ATOMS: atom_id res chain seq x y z
N MET A 1 -41.69 -26.54 3.52
CA MET A 1 -41.12 -25.79 4.65
C MET A 1 -39.60 -25.96 4.80
N LEU A 2 -39.08 -27.10 5.31
CA LEU A 2 -37.65 -27.25 5.66
C LEU A 2 -36.68 -26.96 4.49
N ARG A 3 -37.04 -27.39 3.27
CA ARG A 3 -36.27 -27.11 2.04
C ARG A 3 -36.21 -25.62 1.71
N GLU A 4 -37.33 -24.89 1.80
CA GLU A 4 -37.35 -23.44 1.55
C GLU A 4 -36.55 -22.67 2.60
N VAL A 5 -36.66 -23.04 3.88
CA VAL A 5 -35.82 -22.47 4.96
C VAL A 5 -34.32 -22.70 4.66
N THR A 6 -33.96 -23.87 4.13
CA THR A 6 -32.58 -24.19 3.75
C THR A 6 -32.09 -23.36 2.57
N GLU A 7 -32.89 -23.17 1.52
CA GLU A 7 -32.51 -22.32 0.38
C GLU A 7 -32.47 -20.83 0.73
N VAL A 8 -33.41 -20.34 1.55
CA VAL A 8 -33.38 -18.96 2.08
C VAL A 8 -32.13 -18.75 2.93
N PHE A 9 -31.73 -19.72 3.76
CA PHE A 9 -30.51 -19.64 4.56
C PHE A 9 -29.24 -19.66 3.68
N ARG A 10 -29.18 -20.52 2.66
CA ARG A 10 -28.08 -20.51 1.67
C ARG A 10 -27.98 -19.16 0.95
N ALA A 11 -29.09 -18.61 0.48
CA ALA A 11 -29.14 -17.32 -0.19
C ALA A 11 -28.70 -16.18 0.74
N LEU A 12 -29.07 -16.24 2.03
CA LEU A 12 -28.64 -15.27 3.04
C LEU A 12 -27.12 -15.36 3.31
N VAL A 13 -26.59 -16.57 3.53
CA VAL A 13 -25.15 -16.79 3.75
C VAL A 13 -24.32 -16.38 2.52
N ALA A 14 -24.79 -16.70 1.31
CA ALA A 14 -24.13 -16.27 0.07
C ALA A 14 -24.14 -14.75 -0.08
N ARG A 15 -25.26 -14.07 0.20
CA ARG A 15 -25.35 -12.59 0.18
C ARG A 15 -24.47 -11.94 1.26
N LEU A 16 -24.46 -12.47 2.48
CA LEU A 16 -23.60 -11.95 3.56
C LEU A 16 -22.11 -12.17 3.23
N GLY A 17 -21.73 -13.31 2.67
CA GLY A 17 -20.37 -13.57 2.19
C GLY A 17 -19.96 -12.65 1.04
N ALA A 18 -20.88 -12.37 0.10
CA ALA A 18 -20.65 -11.41 -0.98
C ALA A 18 -20.51 -9.97 -0.45
N VAL A 19 -21.37 -9.53 0.47
CA VAL A 19 -21.28 -8.21 1.10
C VAL A 19 -20.02 -8.08 1.96
N PHE A 20 -19.59 -9.15 2.64
CA PHE A 20 -18.36 -9.12 3.44
C PHE A 20 -17.11 -9.04 2.54
N ARG A 21 -17.03 -9.81 1.45
CA ARG A 21 -15.97 -9.67 0.45
C ARG A 21 -16.00 -8.27 -0.18
N MET A 22 -17.16 -7.82 -0.64
CA MET A 22 -17.33 -6.50 -1.27
C MET A 22 -16.93 -5.38 -0.30
N ARG A 23 -17.26 -5.46 0.99
CA ARG A 23 -16.83 -4.48 1.99
C ARG A 23 -15.37 -4.61 2.40
N MET A 24 -14.77 -5.81 2.42
CA MET A 24 -13.31 -5.96 2.58
C MET A 24 -12.58 -5.27 1.42
N PHE A 25 -12.94 -5.60 0.18
CA PHE A 25 -12.37 -4.97 -1.03
C PHE A 25 -12.71 -3.47 -1.13
N GLN A 26 -13.89 -3.02 -0.72
CA GLN A 26 -14.22 -1.60 -0.68
C GLN A 26 -13.54 -0.86 0.47
N SER A 27 -13.26 -1.46 1.62
CA SER A 27 -12.49 -0.80 2.68
C SER A 27 -11.01 -0.67 2.29
N TYR A 28 -10.39 -1.77 1.84
CA TYR A 28 -8.99 -1.77 1.38
C TYR A 28 -8.83 -0.87 0.15
N GLY A 29 -9.71 -1.02 -0.83
CA GLY A 29 -9.71 -0.23 -2.06
C GLY A 29 -10.07 1.24 -1.84
N ALA A 30 -11.07 1.58 -1.01
CA ALA A 30 -11.45 2.98 -0.82
C ALA A 30 -10.41 3.75 0.01
N TYR A 31 -9.77 3.12 1.01
CA TYR A 31 -8.76 3.78 1.84
C TYR A 31 -7.59 4.31 1.00
N HIS A 32 -7.20 3.59 -0.07
CA HIS A 32 -6.16 4.03 -1.00
C HIS A 32 -6.69 4.75 -2.26
N ALA A 33 -7.91 4.46 -2.75
CA ALA A 33 -8.41 4.97 -4.04
C ALA A 33 -9.45 6.11 -3.98
N THR A 34 -10.12 6.38 -2.85
CA THR A 34 -11.21 7.40 -2.78
C THR A 34 -10.74 8.86 -2.71
N ARG A 35 -9.70 9.19 -3.47
CA ARG A 35 -9.46 10.56 -3.95
C ARG A 35 -9.31 10.66 -5.47
N HIS A 36 -8.77 9.63 -6.14
CA HIS A 36 -8.51 9.66 -7.59
C HIS A 36 -9.77 9.63 -8.46
N VAL A 37 -10.80 8.87 -8.09
CA VAL A 37 -12.04 8.74 -8.88
C VAL A 37 -12.94 9.98 -8.76
N ALA A 38 -12.79 10.78 -7.71
CA ALA A 38 -13.70 11.88 -7.36
C ALA A 38 -13.54 13.16 -8.23
N GLN A 39 -12.55 13.21 -9.14
CA GLN A 39 -12.24 14.42 -9.92
C GLN A 39 -12.47 14.31 -11.45
N GLN A 40 -12.93 13.18 -11.99
CA GLN A 40 -13.22 13.06 -13.44
C GLN A 40 -14.70 12.82 -13.81
N LEU A 41 -15.60 12.56 -12.87
CA LEU A 41 -17.02 12.40 -13.20
C LEU A 41 -17.71 13.76 -13.38
N SER A 42 -18.00 14.10 -14.65
CA SER A 42 -18.75 15.30 -15.02
C SER A 42 -20.19 15.27 -14.46
N ARG A 43 -20.77 16.45 -14.24
CA ARG A 43 -21.90 16.67 -13.32
C ARG A 43 -23.28 16.21 -13.83
N THR A 44 -23.34 15.37 -14.86
CA THR A 44 -24.53 15.19 -15.71
C THR A 44 -25.23 13.83 -15.53
N GLU A 45 -24.49 12.76 -15.23
CA GLU A 45 -25.05 11.39 -15.28
C GLU A 45 -25.69 10.92 -13.96
N LEU A 46 -25.26 11.49 -12.82
CA LEU A 46 -25.72 11.08 -11.49
C LEU A 46 -27.22 11.35 -11.24
N VAL A 47 -27.83 12.26 -11.99
CA VAL A 47 -29.24 12.66 -11.82
C VAL A 47 -30.20 11.60 -12.40
N SER A 48 -29.78 10.84 -13.40
CA SER A 48 -30.61 9.81 -14.05
C SER A 48 -30.80 8.56 -13.17
N ALA A 49 -29.77 8.18 -12.41
CA ALA A 49 -29.74 6.92 -11.66
C ALA A 49 -30.59 6.89 -10.37
N ILE A 50 -31.00 8.05 -9.84
CA ILE A 50 -31.68 8.17 -8.54
C ILE A 50 -33.22 8.26 -8.68
N GLY A 51 -33.73 8.57 -9.87
CA GLY A 51 -35.16 8.83 -10.10
C GLY A 51 -36.09 7.61 -10.06
N THR A 52 -35.56 6.39 -10.08
CA THR A 52 -36.33 5.17 -10.44
C THR A 52 -36.51 4.17 -9.29
N ALA A 53 -36.23 4.56 -8.05
CA ALA A 53 -36.19 3.66 -6.89
C ALA A 53 -37.18 3.98 -5.75
N TYR A 54 -38.05 4.98 -5.93
CA TYR A 54 -39.13 5.31 -4.99
C TYR A 54 -40.49 5.38 -5.70
N PHE A 55 -41.56 5.12 -4.94
CA PHE A 55 -42.95 4.89 -5.37
C PHE A 55 -43.24 3.55 -6.10
N VAL A 56 -43.87 2.61 -5.37
CA VAL A 56 -45.16 1.97 -5.70
C VAL A 56 -45.66 1.22 -4.44
N LYS A 57 -46.99 1.20 -4.22
CA LYS A 57 -47.74 0.77 -3.00
C LYS A 57 -47.53 1.69 -1.78
N THR A 58 -48.56 2.11 -1.03
CA THR A 58 -50.05 1.96 -1.11
C THR A 58 -50.69 3.38 -1.15
N THR A 59 -51.97 3.68 -1.45
CA THR A 59 -53.31 3.13 -1.06
C THR A 59 -54.37 3.71 -2.02
N SER A 60 -55.30 2.92 -2.61
CA SER A 60 -56.77 2.83 -2.33
C SER A 60 -57.64 4.09 -2.45
N SER A 61 -58.82 3.95 -3.11
CA SER A 61 -60.01 4.87 -3.16
C SER A 61 -59.79 6.28 -3.77
N GLU A 62 -60.74 6.97 -4.41
CA GLU A 62 -62.19 6.73 -4.67
C GLU A 62 -62.69 7.57 -5.88
N SER A 63 -63.77 7.14 -6.58
CA SER A 63 -64.62 7.96 -7.51
C SER A 63 -63.94 8.58 -8.78
N GLU A 64 -64.63 8.99 -9.86
CA GLU A 64 -66.02 8.81 -10.31
C GLU A 64 -66.16 8.89 -11.87
N MET A 65 -67.30 8.41 -12.37
CA MET A 65 -68.02 8.74 -13.63
C MET A 65 -67.53 8.32 -15.06
N ASP A 66 -68.56 7.89 -15.80
CA ASP A 66 -68.79 7.80 -17.26
C ASP A 66 -67.98 6.90 -18.22
N GLY A 67 -68.73 6.07 -18.98
CA GLY A 67 -68.20 5.19 -20.04
C GLY A 67 -69.13 4.05 -20.47
N LYS A 68 -70.38 4.33 -20.89
CA LYS A 68 -71.37 3.30 -21.27
C LYS A 68 -70.93 2.41 -22.45
N ARG A 69 -71.16 1.09 -22.35
CA ARG A 69 -71.83 0.28 -23.39
C ARG A 69 -72.31 -1.10 -22.91
N GLU A 70 -73.43 -1.54 -23.46
CA GLU A 70 -74.04 -2.86 -23.22
C GLU A 70 -73.50 -3.91 -24.20
N THR A 71 -73.56 -5.20 -23.86
CA THR A 71 -74.48 -6.17 -24.51
C THR A 71 -74.41 -7.58 -23.91
N GLN A 72 -75.57 -8.26 -23.91
CA GLN A 72 -75.82 -9.71 -23.98
C GLN A 72 -75.01 -10.68 -23.05
N SER A 73 -75.56 -11.40 -22.08
CA SER A 73 -76.79 -12.23 -21.94
C SER A 73 -76.71 -13.67 -22.49
N THR A 74 -76.55 -14.66 -21.61
CA THR A 74 -77.21 -16.00 -21.69
C THR A 74 -77.13 -16.77 -20.35
N CYS A 75 -78.29 -17.09 -19.79
CA CYS A 75 -78.59 -18.35 -19.07
C CYS A 75 -79.81 -18.97 -19.80
N PRO A 76 -80.19 -20.26 -19.63
CA PRO A 76 -81.03 -20.62 -18.47
C PRO A 76 -81.09 -22.13 -18.05
N TYR A 77 -81.87 -22.44 -17.00
CA TYR A 77 -82.61 -23.70 -16.69
C TYR A 77 -81.85 -25.06 -16.53
N ASP A 78 -82.31 -26.09 -15.80
CA ASP A 78 -83.46 -26.36 -14.87
C ASP A 78 -83.00 -27.45 -13.82
N VAL A 79 -83.51 -27.67 -12.59
CA VAL A 79 -84.85 -28.17 -12.10
C VAL A 79 -85.11 -29.65 -12.50
N GLU A 80 -85.60 -30.59 -11.68
CA GLU A 80 -86.50 -30.50 -10.49
C GLU A 80 -86.00 -31.11 -9.14
N SER A 81 -86.77 -31.94 -8.41
CA SER A 81 -86.74 -32.00 -6.93
C SER A 81 -87.33 -33.26 -6.22
N CYS A 82 -87.51 -33.20 -4.87
CA CYS A 82 -88.31 -34.09 -3.97
C CYS A 82 -87.72 -35.48 -3.58
N THR A 83 -88.06 -36.17 -2.45
CA THR A 83 -88.85 -35.90 -1.21
C THR A 83 -88.44 -36.93 -0.12
N GLU A 84 -88.13 -36.55 1.13
CA GLU A 84 -88.98 -36.60 2.35
C GLU A 84 -89.12 -37.97 3.08
N LYS A 85 -88.64 -38.08 4.34
CA LYS A 85 -89.39 -38.48 5.58
C LYS A 85 -88.53 -39.03 6.77
N VAL A 86 -88.82 -38.57 7.99
CA VAL A 86 -89.11 -39.33 9.28
C VAL A 86 -88.10 -40.41 9.74
N SER A 87 -87.62 -40.54 11.00
CA SER A 87 -87.89 -39.92 12.33
C SER A 87 -86.81 -40.23 13.40
N LEU A 88 -86.78 -39.42 14.47
CA LEU A 88 -86.51 -39.73 15.91
C LEU A 88 -85.37 -40.70 16.35
N LEU A 89 -84.51 -40.17 17.24
CA LEU A 89 -83.78 -40.75 18.41
C LEU A 89 -83.95 -42.26 18.73
N PRO A 90 -82.86 -42.98 19.13
CA PRO A 90 -82.21 -42.69 20.44
C PRO A 90 -80.66 -42.79 20.49
N GLU A 91 -80.12 -42.65 21.70
CA GLU A 91 -78.69 -42.67 22.06
C GLU A 91 -78.04 -44.07 21.92
N THR A 92 -76.72 -44.15 21.64
CA THR A 92 -75.88 -45.27 22.14
C THR A 92 -74.36 -44.99 22.09
N THR A 93 -73.70 -45.21 23.25
CA THR A 93 -72.30 -45.65 23.44
C THR A 93 -71.18 -45.21 22.47
N PHE A 94 -70.27 -44.36 22.98
CA PHE A 94 -68.90 -44.24 22.45
C PHE A 94 -68.13 -45.56 22.63
N ASN A 95 -67.38 -45.98 21.61
CA ASN A 95 -66.46 -47.12 21.68
C ASN A 95 -65.04 -46.67 21.30
N VAL A 96 -64.14 -46.56 22.27
CA VAL A 96 -62.77 -46.07 22.07
C VAL A 96 -61.89 -47.20 21.54
N ARG A 97 -61.66 -47.24 20.22
CA ARG A 97 -60.54 -48.01 19.66
C ARG A 97 -59.23 -47.25 19.90
N GLN A 98 -58.38 -47.79 20.75
CA GLN A 98 -56.98 -47.35 20.84
C GLN A 98 -56.26 -47.71 19.53
N SER A 99 -55.56 -46.72 18.96
CA SER A 99 -54.68 -46.93 17.81
C SER A 99 -53.25 -47.14 18.30
N GLU A 100 -52.83 -48.40 18.43
CA GLU A 100 -51.45 -48.77 18.77
C GLU A 100 -50.53 -48.68 17.54
N ASP A 101 -50.29 -47.47 17.00
CA ASP A 101 -49.30 -47.31 15.91
C ASP A 101 -48.65 -45.91 15.83
N GLN A 102 -47.83 -45.56 16.83
CA GLN A 102 -47.00 -44.33 16.82
C GLN A 102 -45.49 -44.45 17.19
N PRO A 103 -44.80 -45.62 17.13
CA PRO A 103 -43.34 -45.63 17.32
C PRO A 103 -42.60 -44.93 16.16
N ALA A 104 -43.12 -45.02 14.93
CA ALA A 104 -42.54 -44.38 13.75
C ALA A 104 -42.63 -42.85 13.82
N GLU A 105 -43.81 -42.32 14.14
CA GLU A 105 -44.05 -40.87 14.17
C GLU A 105 -43.21 -40.17 15.25
N ARG A 106 -43.03 -40.82 16.42
CA ARG A 106 -42.13 -40.31 17.48
C ARG A 106 -40.67 -40.24 17.00
N ARG A 107 -40.18 -41.24 16.25
CA ARG A 107 -38.83 -41.21 15.64
C ARG A 107 -38.70 -40.09 14.61
N GLN A 108 -39.70 -39.90 13.75
CA GLN A 108 -39.69 -38.83 12.74
C GLN A 108 -39.70 -37.44 13.39
N ARG A 109 -40.54 -37.23 14.42
CA ARG A 109 -40.54 -35.98 15.21
C ARG A 109 -39.19 -35.75 15.90
N ALA A 110 -38.57 -36.78 16.48
CA ALA A 110 -37.24 -36.65 17.12
C ALA A 110 -36.13 -36.28 16.12
N PHE A 111 -36.12 -36.90 14.92
CA PHE A 111 -35.17 -36.57 13.86
C PHE A 111 -35.29 -35.12 13.38
N ILE A 112 -36.52 -34.63 13.20
CA ILE A 112 -36.79 -33.23 12.81
C ILE A 112 -36.31 -32.26 13.88
N HIS A 113 -36.60 -32.52 15.16
CA HIS A 113 -36.08 -31.68 16.26
C HIS A 113 -34.55 -31.68 16.31
N GLY A 114 -33.90 -32.82 16.08
CA GLY A 114 -32.44 -32.93 16.01
C GLY A 114 -31.82 -32.06 14.90
N GLN A 115 -32.40 -32.07 13.70
CA GLN A 115 -31.92 -31.20 12.60
C GLN A 115 -32.17 -29.71 12.89
N ILE A 116 -33.30 -29.36 13.51
CA ILE A 116 -33.58 -27.98 13.94
C ILE A 116 -32.57 -27.52 14.99
N LEU A 117 -32.26 -28.35 16.00
CA LEU A 117 -31.26 -28.03 17.02
C LEU A 117 -29.86 -27.85 16.41
N ALA A 118 -29.46 -28.70 15.47
CA ALA A 118 -28.17 -28.58 14.79
C ALA A 118 -28.06 -27.27 13.99
N LYS A 119 -29.14 -26.84 13.30
CA LYS A 119 -29.15 -25.56 12.58
C LYS A 119 -29.26 -24.33 13.47
N LEU A 120 -29.91 -24.43 14.62
CA LEU A 120 -29.84 -23.40 15.66
C LEU A 120 -28.43 -23.30 16.27
N LEU A 121 -27.73 -24.41 16.44
CA LEU A 121 -26.34 -24.42 16.94
C LEU A 121 -25.38 -23.78 15.93
N GLU A 122 -25.46 -24.13 14.63
CA GLU A 122 -24.73 -23.45 13.56
C GLU A 122 -24.98 -21.93 13.56
N LEU A 123 -26.26 -21.51 13.68
CA LEU A 123 -26.63 -20.10 13.73
C LEU A 123 -26.03 -19.39 14.95
N CYS A 124 -26.09 -20.01 16.14
CA CYS A 124 -25.48 -19.47 17.35
C CYS A 124 -23.97 -19.32 17.21
N ILE A 125 -23.27 -20.31 16.63
CA ILE A 125 -21.83 -20.22 16.37
C ILE A 125 -21.52 -19.08 15.40
N LEU A 126 -22.27 -18.95 14.29
CA LEU A 126 -22.12 -17.86 13.33
C LEU A 126 -22.37 -16.48 13.96
N VAL A 127 -23.38 -16.36 14.84
CA VAL A 127 -23.67 -15.11 15.56
C VAL A 127 -22.57 -14.77 16.58
N VAL A 128 -22.00 -15.76 17.29
CA VAL A 128 -20.88 -15.55 18.22
C VAL A 128 -19.61 -15.15 17.45
N VAL A 129 -19.26 -15.85 16.37
CA VAL A 129 -18.13 -15.47 15.50
C VAL A 129 -18.33 -14.08 14.91
N PHE A 130 -19.53 -13.77 14.38
CA PHE A 130 -19.82 -12.43 13.87
C PHE A 130 -19.71 -11.37 14.96
N ARG A 131 -20.22 -11.59 16.18
CA ARG A 131 -20.06 -10.63 17.29
C ARG A 131 -18.60 -10.47 17.72
N TYR A 132 -17.81 -11.55 17.71
CA TYR A 132 -16.39 -11.49 18.07
C TYR A 132 -15.57 -10.75 17.00
N SER A 133 -15.73 -11.10 15.72
CA SER A 133 -15.08 -10.41 14.60
C SER A 133 -15.54 -8.95 14.47
N TRP A 134 -16.83 -8.66 14.67
CA TRP A 134 -17.35 -7.29 14.68
C TRP A 134 -16.85 -6.49 15.89
N GLY A 135 -16.77 -7.11 17.07
CA GLY A 135 -16.19 -6.51 18.28
C GLY A 135 -14.69 -6.23 18.13
N TYR A 136 -13.93 -7.15 17.54
CA TYR A 136 -12.52 -6.97 17.21
C TYR A 136 -12.32 -5.84 16.18
N PHE A 137 -13.08 -5.86 15.08
CA PHE A 137 -13.06 -4.82 14.05
C PHE A 137 -13.46 -3.45 14.63
N GLN A 138 -14.52 -3.39 15.44
CA GLN A 138 -14.88 -2.17 16.16
C GLN A 138 -13.81 -1.75 17.17
N HIS A 139 -13.10 -2.66 17.83
CA HIS A 139 -12.04 -2.25 18.75
C HIS A 139 -10.82 -1.69 18.01
N SER A 140 -10.45 -2.25 16.85
CA SER A 140 -9.43 -1.68 15.97
C SER A 140 -9.80 -0.31 15.40
N TYR A 141 -11.07 -0.05 15.09
CA TYR A 141 -11.53 1.23 14.52
C TYR A 141 -11.99 2.27 15.57
N ALA A 142 -12.44 1.85 16.75
CA ALA A 142 -12.88 2.72 17.85
C ALA A 142 -11.74 3.06 18.83
N ASN A 143 -10.67 2.26 18.82
CA ASN A 143 -9.34 2.85 18.96
C ASN A 143 -9.13 3.75 17.72
N LYS A 144 -9.67 4.98 17.77
CA LYS A 144 -9.19 6.03 16.86
C LYS A 144 -7.66 6.02 16.93
N PRO A 145 -6.93 6.30 15.82
CA PRO A 145 -5.59 6.84 15.99
C PRO A 145 -5.68 7.99 16.98
N VAL A 146 -4.76 8.05 17.94
CA VAL A 146 -4.70 9.23 18.82
C VAL A 146 -4.58 10.43 17.89
N ASP A 147 -5.45 11.42 18.06
CA ASP A 147 -5.41 12.70 17.32
C ASP A 147 -4.19 13.52 17.82
N ASP A 148 -3.01 12.91 17.70
CA ASP A 148 -1.69 13.40 18.09
C ASP A 148 -1.23 14.40 17.02
N PRO A 149 -1.06 15.69 17.36
CA PRO A 149 -0.65 16.69 16.39
C PRO A 149 0.76 16.44 15.83
N ALA A 150 1.63 15.71 16.53
CA ALA A 150 2.93 15.30 16.00
C ALA A 150 2.74 14.27 14.88
N ILE A 151 2.10 13.12 15.16
CA ILE A 151 1.86 12.06 14.16
C ILE A 151 0.99 12.56 13.00
N SER A 152 -0.06 13.35 13.28
CA SER A 152 -0.91 13.94 12.24
C SER A 152 -0.14 14.86 11.27
N SER A 153 0.90 15.54 11.76
CA SER A 153 1.81 16.36 10.94
C SER A 153 2.78 15.55 10.07
N TYR A 154 3.01 14.27 10.40
CA TYR A 154 3.78 13.33 9.56
C TYR A 154 2.89 12.59 8.54
N ILE A 155 1.66 12.23 8.89
CA ILE A 155 0.77 11.43 8.01
C ILE A 155 0.11 12.28 6.91
N ASN A 156 -0.31 13.53 7.19
CA ASN A 156 -1.03 14.36 6.21
C ASN A 156 -0.22 14.83 4.98
N PRO A 157 1.10 15.14 5.06
CA PRO A 157 1.86 15.63 3.91
C PRO A 157 2.02 14.59 2.78
N VAL A 158 2.17 13.31 3.13
CA VAL A 158 2.43 12.20 2.19
C VAL A 158 1.41 12.23 1.04
N LEU A 159 0.11 12.27 1.38
CA LEU A 159 -1.00 12.29 0.42
C LEU A 159 -1.26 13.64 -0.27
N GLN A 160 -0.51 14.70 0.05
CA GLN A 160 -0.62 16.01 -0.61
C GLN A 160 0.53 16.28 -1.58
N HIS A 161 1.69 15.66 -1.38
CA HIS A 161 2.81 15.71 -2.32
C HIS A 161 2.85 14.50 -3.28
N ALA A 162 2.07 13.44 -3.01
CA ALA A 162 2.00 12.22 -3.83
C ALA A 162 1.27 12.34 -5.19
N LEU A 163 0.74 13.51 -5.57
CA LEU A 163 0.31 13.69 -6.96
C LEU A 163 1.55 13.61 -7.86
N PRO A 164 1.62 12.66 -8.82
CA PRO A 164 2.75 12.61 -9.74
C PRO A 164 2.87 13.95 -10.46
N PRO A 165 4.09 14.51 -10.62
CA PRO A 165 4.28 15.85 -11.14
C PRO A 165 3.54 15.98 -12.47
N SER A 166 2.62 16.96 -12.54
CA SER A 166 1.62 17.05 -13.61
C SER A 166 2.31 17.01 -14.97
N LEU A 167 2.15 15.86 -15.65
CA LEU A 167 3.08 15.36 -16.68
C LEU A 167 3.62 16.49 -17.56
N GLN A 168 4.88 16.83 -17.33
CA GLN A 168 5.42 18.17 -17.55
C GLN A 168 5.82 18.45 -19.01
N TYR A 169 5.10 17.83 -19.93
CA TYR A 169 5.41 17.79 -21.36
C TYR A 169 4.23 18.31 -22.16
N ASP A 170 4.49 19.30 -23.01
CA ASP A 170 3.54 19.72 -24.04
C ASP A 170 3.34 18.54 -25.01
N TYR A 171 2.15 17.95 -24.99
CA TYR A 171 1.75 16.89 -25.93
C TYR A 171 1.76 17.41 -27.37
N CYS A 172 2.14 16.56 -28.32
CA CYS A 172 2.14 16.94 -29.72
C CYS A 172 0.72 17.28 -30.21
N THR A 173 0.56 18.49 -30.75
CA THR A 173 -0.76 19.00 -31.15
C THR A 173 -1.27 18.24 -32.40
N PRO A 174 -2.53 17.78 -32.41
CA PRO A 174 -2.96 16.68 -33.28
C PRO A 174 -3.29 17.08 -34.73
N VAL A 175 -2.68 18.14 -35.26
CA VAL A 175 -3.08 18.74 -36.55
C VAL A 175 -2.77 17.80 -37.73
N THR A 176 -1.58 17.20 -37.73
CA THR A 176 -1.21 16.01 -38.53
C THR A 176 -0.19 15.22 -37.72
N ILE A 177 -0.41 13.91 -37.53
CA ILE A 177 0.53 13.02 -36.84
C ILE A 177 0.80 11.80 -37.70
N TYR A 178 2.04 11.65 -38.15
CA TYR A 178 2.58 10.44 -38.76
C TYR A 178 2.94 9.43 -37.66
N LYS A 179 2.86 8.11 -37.95
CA LYS A 179 3.11 7.06 -36.96
C LYS A 179 3.92 5.91 -37.54
N LYS A 180 4.82 5.36 -36.73
CA LYS A 180 5.60 4.14 -36.97
C LYS A 180 5.41 3.24 -35.74
N GLU A 181 5.10 1.97 -35.96
CA GLU A 181 4.90 1.00 -34.87
C GLU A 181 5.74 -0.25 -35.19
N GLU A 182 6.64 -0.61 -34.28
CA GLU A 182 7.69 -1.62 -34.45
C GLU A 182 7.67 -2.61 -33.27
N HIS A 183 8.14 -3.83 -33.50
CA HIS A 183 8.06 -4.89 -32.49
C HIS A 183 9.24 -5.86 -32.60
N PHE A 184 9.74 -6.27 -31.44
CA PHE A 184 10.96 -7.06 -31.29
C PHE A 184 10.74 -8.19 -30.28
N GLU A 185 11.40 -9.32 -30.51
CA GLU A 185 11.29 -10.53 -29.73
C GLU A 185 12.68 -10.92 -29.20
N ILE A 186 12.80 -11.12 -27.89
CA ILE A 186 14.06 -11.45 -27.21
C ILE A 186 13.80 -12.61 -26.26
N ASP A 187 14.39 -13.77 -26.56
CA ASP A 187 14.44 -14.90 -25.64
C ASP A 187 15.67 -14.84 -24.74
N LEU A 188 15.48 -15.17 -23.45
CA LEU A 188 16.56 -15.24 -22.48
C LEU A 188 17.20 -16.63 -22.56
N SER A 189 18.48 -16.68 -22.93
CA SER A 189 19.21 -17.94 -23.17
C SER A 189 18.96 -18.99 -22.07
N SER A 190 18.67 -20.22 -22.48
CA SER A 190 18.64 -21.38 -21.59
C SER A 190 20.04 -21.80 -21.12
N GLU A 191 21.08 -21.36 -21.83
CA GLU A 191 22.48 -21.61 -21.50
C GLU A 191 23.18 -20.31 -21.09
N GLY A 192 23.64 -20.25 -19.84
CA GLY A 192 24.28 -19.07 -19.25
C GLY A 192 23.32 -18.20 -18.41
N PRO A 193 23.78 -17.01 -17.99
CA PRO A 193 23.01 -16.14 -17.10
C PRO A 193 21.91 -15.39 -17.87
N LYS A 194 20.65 -15.53 -17.45
CA LYS A 194 19.55 -14.73 -17.98
C LYS A 194 19.73 -13.26 -17.59
N LYS A 195 19.89 -12.38 -18.57
CA LYS A 195 20.02 -10.92 -18.39
C LYS A 195 19.16 -10.21 -19.43
N PHE A 196 18.75 -8.98 -19.17
CA PHE A 196 18.21 -8.08 -20.19
C PHE A 196 18.74 -6.67 -19.92
N GLN A 197 19.23 -6.01 -20.99
CA GLN A 197 19.78 -4.66 -20.92
C GLN A 197 19.10 -3.77 -21.97
N PHE A 198 18.29 -2.82 -21.52
CA PHE A 198 17.76 -1.73 -22.35
C PHE A 198 18.70 -0.52 -22.24
N LEU A 199 19.28 -0.09 -23.36
CA LEU A 199 20.28 0.98 -23.41
C LEU A 199 19.88 2.04 -24.45
N ASP A 200 19.50 3.23 -23.99
CA ASP A 200 19.27 4.40 -24.83
C ASP A 200 20.52 5.29 -24.87
N SER A 201 20.98 5.67 -26.06
CA SER A 201 22.13 6.57 -26.29
C SER A 201 21.75 7.96 -26.81
N THR A 202 20.46 8.32 -26.80
CA THR A 202 19.96 9.61 -27.29
C THR A 202 20.58 10.81 -26.59
N ASP A 203 21.14 11.76 -27.35
CA ASP A 203 21.67 13.02 -26.83
C ASP A 203 20.55 13.85 -26.16
N ALA A 204 20.82 14.38 -24.96
CA ALA A 204 19.89 15.25 -24.23
C ALA A 204 19.38 16.45 -25.05
N LYS A 205 20.13 16.92 -26.05
CA LYS A 205 19.67 17.96 -26.99
C LYS A 205 18.42 17.52 -27.78
N ALA A 206 18.24 16.23 -28.02
CA ALA A 206 17.10 15.70 -28.76
C ALA A 206 15.76 15.87 -28.04
N MET A 207 15.76 16.17 -26.73
CA MET A 207 14.58 16.65 -25.99
C MET A 207 13.93 17.91 -26.61
N THR A 208 14.62 18.61 -27.50
CA THR A 208 14.03 19.72 -28.27
C THR A 208 12.95 19.24 -29.24
N ASN A 209 13.11 18.06 -29.88
CA ASN A 209 12.11 17.40 -30.73
C ASN A 209 11.29 16.36 -29.95
N LEU A 210 11.91 15.61 -29.02
CA LEU A 210 11.27 14.59 -28.18
C LEU A 210 10.41 15.23 -27.08
N ARG A 211 9.16 15.54 -27.46
CA ARG A 211 8.16 16.24 -26.66
C ARG A 211 6.94 15.35 -26.46
N GLY A 212 6.07 15.69 -25.52
CA GLY A 212 4.94 14.84 -25.14
C GLY A 212 5.40 13.54 -24.48
N ARG A 213 4.95 12.39 -24.99
CA ARG A 213 5.29 11.08 -24.42
C ARG A 213 6.69 10.61 -24.85
N ARG A 214 7.59 10.43 -23.87
CA ARG A 214 8.95 9.88 -24.04
C ARG A 214 9.24 8.82 -22.96
N ARG A 215 8.65 7.62 -23.10
CA ARG A 215 8.51 6.67 -21.98
C ARG A 215 8.90 5.24 -22.32
N ILE A 216 9.51 4.57 -21.35
CA ILE A 216 9.76 3.14 -21.31
C ILE A 216 8.86 2.55 -20.21
N TYR A 217 7.82 1.83 -20.61
CA TYR A 217 6.98 1.02 -19.74
C TYR A 217 7.53 -0.40 -19.69
N VAL A 218 7.59 -0.99 -18.49
CA VAL A 218 7.90 -2.40 -18.28
C VAL A 218 6.69 -3.03 -17.61
N GLU A 219 6.04 -3.96 -18.31
CA GLU A 219 4.71 -4.45 -17.96
C GLU A 219 4.64 -5.97 -17.98
N LYS A 220 3.61 -6.51 -17.32
CA LYS A 220 3.32 -7.94 -17.39
C LYS A 220 2.91 -8.33 -18.82
N GLY A 221 3.64 -9.28 -19.39
CA GLY A 221 3.28 -9.94 -20.63
C GLY A 221 2.18 -11.00 -20.46
N ILE A 222 1.97 -11.79 -21.51
CA ILE A 222 1.02 -12.92 -21.48
C ILE A 222 1.77 -14.25 -21.62
N GLN A 223 1.26 -15.31 -20.98
CA GLN A 223 1.91 -16.63 -20.98
C GLN A 223 2.15 -17.18 -22.40
N SER A 224 1.29 -16.81 -23.34
CA SER A 224 1.32 -17.23 -24.75
C SER A 224 2.02 -16.25 -25.69
N GLN A 225 2.79 -15.27 -25.18
CA GLN A 225 3.59 -14.38 -26.01
C GLN A 225 4.78 -15.16 -26.63
N PRO A 226 5.30 -14.74 -27.81
CA PRO A 226 6.23 -15.57 -28.59
C PRO A 226 7.60 -15.76 -27.94
N SER A 227 8.11 -14.76 -27.22
CA SER A 227 9.44 -14.73 -26.59
C SER A 227 9.42 -14.36 -25.10
N ASP A 228 10.50 -14.63 -24.35
CA ASP A 228 10.59 -14.28 -22.91
C ASP A 228 10.38 -12.76 -22.67
N ILE A 229 10.83 -11.91 -23.60
CA ILE A 229 10.61 -10.46 -23.61
C ILE A 229 10.11 -10.04 -24.99
N TRP A 230 8.95 -9.40 -25.03
CA TRP A 230 8.38 -8.81 -26.25
C TRP A 230 8.37 -7.28 -26.10
N ILE A 231 8.97 -6.57 -27.05
CA ILE A 231 9.08 -5.10 -27.02
C ILE A 231 8.21 -4.52 -28.13
N TYR A 232 7.36 -3.57 -27.80
CA TYR A 232 6.55 -2.78 -28.74
C TYR A 232 7.00 -1.32 -28.67
N ILE A 233 7.38 -0.74 -29.81
CA ILE A 233 7.73 0.67 -29.96
C ILE A 233 6.65 1.37 -30.77
N ARG A 234 6.27 2.54 -30.31
CA ARG A 234 5.32 3.44 -30.98
C ARG A 234 5.90 4.84 -31.07
N THR A 235 6.33 5.20 -32.28
CA THR A 235 6.83 6.53 -32.61
C THR A 235 5.74 7.32 -33.33
N GLN A 236 5.49 8.55 -32.90
CA GLN A 236 4.52 9.46 -33.49
C GLN A 236 5.17 10.81 -33.71
N SER A 237 5.04 11.44 -34.89
CA SER A 237 5.64 12.76 -35.14
C SER A 237 4.76 13.68 -35.98
N SER A 238 4.90 14.99 -35.75
CA SER A 238 4.36 16.01 -36.66
C SER A 238 5.09 16.08 -38.01
N TYR A 239 6.27 15.46 -38.12
CA TYR A 239 7.07 15.44 -39.35
C TYR A 239 7.45 14.01 -39.76
N ALA A 240 7.17 13.65 -41.02
CA ALA A 240 7.30 12.26 -41.47
C ALA A 240 8.73 11.70 -41.40
N ALA A 241 9.76 12.52 -41.65
CA ALA A 241 11.15 12.07 -41.60
C ALA A 241 11.67 11.87 -40.17
N ASP A 242 11.05 12.48 -39.15
CA ASP A 242 11.41 12.24 -37.74
C ASP A 242 11.04 10.82 -37.28
N LEU A 243 10.26 10.06 -38.05
CA LEU A 243 10.02 8.63 -37.80
C LEU A 243 11.22 7.74 -38.14
N GLU A 244 12.07 8.16 -39.08
CA GLU A 244 13.27 7.42 -39.50
C GLU A 244 14.51 7.82 -38.68
N ASN A 245 14.39 8.84 -37.82
CA ASN A 245 15.45 9.31 -36.90
C ASN A 245 15.60 8.42 -35.65
N LEU A 246 14.71 7.44 -35.43
CA LEU A 246 14.86 6.45 -34.36
C LEU A 246 15.57 5.19 -34.90
N ALA A 247 16.84 5.05 -34.57
CA ALA A 247 17.59 3.81 -34.73
C ALA A 247 17.30 2.85 -33.57
N VAL A 248 17.21 1.55 -33.88
CA VAL A 248 16.91 0.48 -32.92
C VAL A 248 17.73 -0.75 -33.31
N GLU A 249 18.45 -1.35 -32.35
CA GLU A 249 19.12 -2.64 -32.55
C GLU A 249 18.76 -3.63 -31.44
N SER A 250 18.77 -4.92 -31.75
CA SER A 250 18.48 -6.00 -30.80
C SER A 250 19.48 -7.13 -31.01
N ALA A 251 20.26 -7.45 -29.98
CA ALA A 251 21.32 -8.47 -30.06
C ALA A 251 21.59 -9.08 -28.69
N ASN A 252 21.55 -10.42 -28.60
CA ASN A 252 22.04 -11.20 -27.46
C ASN A 252 21.56 -10.69 -26.07
N SER A 253 20.26 -10.44 -25.93
CA SER A 253 19.59 -9.87 -24.74
C SER A 253 19.89 -8.40 -24.40
N THR A 254 20.64 -7.70 -25.25
CA THR A 254 20.71 -6.23 -25.25
C THR A 254 19.74 -5.67 -26.28
N PHE A 255 19.04 -4.60 -25.92
CA PHE A 255 18.20 -3.81 -26.81
C PHE A 255 18.67 -2.35 -26.75
N THR A 256 19.06 -1.79 -27.89
CA THR A 256 19.58 -0.42 -27.99
C THR A 256 18.63 0.47 -28.76
N ILE A 257 18.52 1.74 -28.34
CA ILE A 257 17.85 2.79 -29.11
C ILE A 257 18.72 4.05 -29.20
N GLU A 258 18.62 4.76 -30.31
CA GLU A 258 19.19 6.10 -30.47
C GLU A 258 18.24 6.95 -31.31
N TYR A 259 17.79 8.09 -30.78
CA TYR A 259 17.02 9.06 -31.53
C TYR A 259 17.89 10.25 -31.95
N VAL A 260 18.19 10.36 -33.24
CA VAL A 260 19.08 11.36 -33.83
C VAL A 260 18.26 12.33 -34.71
N PRO A 261 17.71 13.44 -34.16
CA PRO A 261 16.86 14.34 -34.95
C PRO A 261 17.65 14.99 -36.08
N SER A 262 17.16 14.87 -37.33
CA SER A 262 17.87 15.38 -38.52
C SER A 262 18.19 16.88 -38.44
N THR A 263 17.32 17.63 -37.75
CA THR A 263 17.58 19.00 -37.29
C THR A 263 16.93 19.20 -35.91
N PRO A 264 17.68 19.66 -34.88
CA PRO A 264 17.08 20.14 -33.64
C PRO A 264 16.16 21.32 -33.93
N SER A 265 14.86 21.16 -33.65
CA SER A 265 13.82 22.10 -34.05
C SER A 265 12.73 22.20 -32.99
N THR A 266 12.24 23.43 -32.76
CA THR A 266 11.10 23.67 -31.87
C THR A 266 9.75 23.40 -32.54
N ASP A 267 9.75 23.21 -33.84
CA ASP A 267 8.56 23.20 -34.69
C ASP A 267 8.13 21.76 -35.04
N PHE A 268 9.01 20.80 -34.74
CA PHE A 268 8.73 19.37 -34.80
C PHE A 268 8.49 18.82 -33.40
N CYS A 269 7.60 17.84 -33.31
CA CYS A 269 7.20 17.21 -32.06
C CYS A 269 7.07 15.72 -32.29
N THR A 270 7.91 14.94 -31.61
CA THR A 270 8.00 13.49 -31.77
C THR A 270 7.81 12.83 -30.40
N GLU A 271 6.74 12.03 -30.27
CA GLU A 271 6.51 11.14 -29.14
C GLU A 271 7.13 9.77 -29.44
N VAL A 272 7.76 9.15 -28.43
CA VAL A 272 8.24 7.76 -28.48
C VAL A 272 7.77 7.05 -27.21
N GLU A 273 6.84 6.11 -27.39
CA GLU A 273 6.27 5.27 -26.33
C GLU A 273 6.75 3.83 -26.54
N ILE A 274 7.41 3.26 -25.55
CA ILE A 274 8.06 1.95 -25.61
C ILE A 274 7.48 1.08 -24.50
N THR A 275 7.03 -0.12 -24.81
CA THR A 275 6.52 -1.07 -23.82
C THR A 275 7.24 -2.41 -23.92
N VAL A 276 7.88 -2.81 -22.83
CA VAL A 276 8.61 -4.05 -22.64
C VAL A 276 7.72 -5.02 -21.86
N PHE A 277 7.17 -6.02 -22.55
CA PHE A 277 6.28 -7.03 -21.98
C PHE A 277 7.07 -8.27 -21.54
N LEU A 278 7.12 -8.50 -20.23
CA LEU A 278 7.85 -9.61 -19.62
C LEU A 278 6.96 -10.86 -19.53
N ARG A 279 7.35 -11.97 -20.17
CA ARG A 279 6.59 -13.24 -20.10
C ARG A 279 6.51 -13.70 -18.64
N PRO A 280 5.33 -13.92 -18.04
CA PRO A 280 5.24 -14.42 -16.67
C PRO A 280 5.75 -15.86 -16.55
N ASP A 281 6.20 -16.23 -15.34
CA ASP A 281 6.55 -17.61 -14.98
C ASP A 281 7.65 -18.28 -15.84
N ILE A 282 8.73 -17.54 -16.19
CA ILE A 282 9.91 -18.08 -16.91
C ILE A 282 10.73 -19.15 -16.15
N GLY A 283 10.23 -19.63 -15.00
CA GLY A 283 10.76 -20.76 -14.22
C GLY A 283 12.10 -20.56 -13.50
N THR A 284 12.78 -19.43 -13.72
CA THR A 284 14.14 -19.15 -13.23
C THR A 284 14.31 -17.67 -12.91
N PRO A 285 15.02 -17.27 -11.83
CA PRO A 285 15.41 -15.89 -11.60
C PRO A 285 16.24 -15.30 -12.74
N VAL A 286 16.09 -14.00 -12.97
CA VAL A 286 16.90 -13.20 -13.91
C VAL A 286 18.08 -12.61 -13.15
N GLU A 287 19.30 -12.75 -13.67
CA GLU A 287 20.50 -12.23 -13.00
C GLU A 287 20.55 -10.70 -13.03
N LEU A 288 20.15 -10.10 -14.15
CA LEU A 288 20.16 -8.65 -14.36
C LEU A 288 18.96 -8.21 -15.21
N LEU A 289 18.16 -7.27 -14.68
CA LEU A 289 17.28 -6.40 -15.47
C LEU A 289 17.87 -4.99 -15.39
N GLU A 290 18.28 -4.44 -16.52
CA GLU A 290 18.91 -3.12 -16.60
C GLU A 290 18.22 -2.20 -17.62
N ILE A 291 17.97 -0.95 -17.23
CA ILE A 291 17.39 0.08 -18.09
C ILE A 291 18.13 1.40 -17.88
N GLN A 292 18.92 1.82 -18.86
CA GLN A 292 19.64 3.09 -18.85
C GLN A 292 19.14 4.00 -19.98
N THR A 293 18.85 5.27 -19.66
CA THR A 293 18.40 6.26 -20.66
C THR A 293 18.74 7.70 -20.29
N PRO A 294 19.39 8.50 -21.16
CA PRO A 294 19.53 9.92 -20.91
C PRO A 294 18.20 10.67 -20.86
N VAL A 295 17.22 10.34 -21.71
CA VAL A 295 16.04 11.22 -21.96
C VAL A 295 14.66 10.62 -21.74
N PHE A 296 14.51 9.32 -21.54
CA PHE A 296 13.19 8.70 -21.34
C PHE A 296 12.84 8.61 -19.86
N ASP A 297 11.54 8.68 -19.58
CA ASP A 297 10.98 8.31 -18.28
C ASP A 297 10.84 6.79 -18.19
N ILE A 298 11.20 6.21 -17.04
CA ILE A 298 11.11 4.77 -16.79
C ILE A 298 9.88 4.50 -15.91
N TYR A 299 9.01 3.61 -16.36
CA TYR A 299 7.87 3.08 -15.61
C TYR A 299 8.02 1.57 -15.42
N LEU A 300 8.05 1.11 -14.17
CA LEU A 300 8.03 -0.31 -13.84
C LEU A 300 6.67 -0.68 -13.23
N GLY A 301 5.97 -1.61 -13.89
CA GLY A 301 4.66 -2.11 -13.47
C GLY A 301 4.72 -3.06 -12.28
N HIS A 302 3.58 -3.20 -11.60
CA HIS A 302 3.47 -3.87 -10.29
C HIS A 302 3.32 -5.40 -10.37
N GLU A 303 2.96 -5.95 -11.53
CA GLU A 303 2.54 -7.36 -11.69
C GLU A 303 3.44 -8.21 -12.61
N LEU A 304 4.74 -7.91 -12.68
CA LEU A 304 5.68 -8.58 -13.60
C LEU A 304 5.80 -10.11 -13.41
N ASN A 305 5.48 -10.65 -12.22
CA ASN A 305 5.73 -12.04 -11.81
C ASN A 305 7.15 -12.56 -12.13
N TRP A 306 8.17 -11.73 -11.84
CA TRP A 306 9.58 -12.00 -12.09
C TRP A 306 10.39 -11.95 -10.80
N GLU A 307 11.30 -12.90 -10.62
CA GLU A 307 12.35 -12.85 -9.61
C GLU A 307 13.65 -12.33 -10.24
N ILE A 308 14.20 -11.25 -9.68
CA ILE A 308 15.29 -10.48 -10.28
C ILE A 308 16.41 -10.33 -9.24
N ASN A 309 17.60 -10.86 -9.55
CA ASN A 309 18.75 -10.79 -8.64
C ASN A 309 19.32 -9.38 -8.56
N ASN A 310 19.39 -8.67 -9.69
CA ASN A 310 19.83 -7.28 -9.78
C ASN A 310 18.89 -6.48 -10.71
N LEU A 311 18.20 -5.48 -10.17
CA LEU A 311 17.45 -4.49 -10.95
C LEU A 311 18.22 -3.17 -10.93
N VAL A 312 18.69 -2.73 -12.10
CA VAL A 312 19.43 -1.49 -12.30
C VAL A 312 18.60 -0.54 -13.17
N THR A 313 18.38 0.69 -12.73
CA THR A 313 17.80 1.73 -13.59
C THR A 313 18.57 3.05 -13.47
N HIS A 314 18.73 3.74 -14.60
CA HIS A 314 19.36 5.05 -14.65
C HIS A 314 18.61 5.96 -15.62
N THR A 315 18.27 7.18 -15.17
CA THR A 315 17.82 8.25 -16.08
C THR A 315 18.50 9.60 -15.79
N GLN A 316 18.91 10.32 -16.84
CA GLN A 316 19.56 11.64 -16.65
C GLN A 316 18.53 12.78 -16.60
N TYR A 317 17.55 12.78 -17.51
CA TYR A 317 16.55 13.84 -17.68
C TYR A 317 15.09 13.36 -17.72
N GLY A 318 14.81 12.06 -17.65
CA GLY A 318 13.48 11.54 -17.33
C GLY A 318 13.31 11.29 -15.82
N TYR A 319 12.12 10.91 -15.38
CA TYR A 319 11.89 10.38 -14.02
C TYR A 319 11.83 8.85 -14.01
N THR A 320 12.01 8.24 -12.84
CA THR A 320 11.76 6.79 -12.64
C THR A 320 10.57 6.60 -11.70
N GLN A 321 9.56 5.85 -12.14
CA GLN A 321 8.45 5.39 -11.33
C GLN A 321 8.46 3.86 -11.23
N ILE A 322 8.39 3.33 -10.01
CA ILE A 322 8.21 1.89 -9.74
C ILE A 322 6.91 1.71 -8.95
N ASP A 323 5.89 1.18 -9.60
CA ASP A 323 4.66 0.76 -8.94
C ASP A 323 4.81 -0.69 -8.50
N ALA A 324 4.40 -1.03 -7.28
CA ALA A 324 4.46 -2.40 -6.77
C ALA A 324 3.28 -2.77 -5.83
N LEU A 325 2.24 -1.94 -5.80
CA LEU A 325 0.93 -2.22 -5.19
C LEU A 325 0.13 -3.30 -5.96
N SER A 326 0.63 -4.52 -6.06
CA SER A 326 -0.23 -5.66 -6.42
C SER A 326 -1.00 -6.15 -5.18
N PRO A 327 -2.35 -6.27 -5.25
CA PRO A 327 -3.12 -6.98 -4.23
C PRO A 327 -2.96 -8.52 -4.34
N SER A 328 -2.31 -9.02 -5.39
CA SER A 328 -2.06 -10.44 -5.60
C SER A 328 -0.69 -10.85 -5.07
N ARG A 329 -0.68 -11.94 -4.28
CA ARG A 329 0.57 -12.55 -3.82
C ARG A 329 1.36 -13.28 -4.92
N TYR A 330 0.72 -13.55 -6.06
CA TYR A 330 1.27 -14.38 -7.13
C TYR A 330 1.90 -13.59 -8.26
N ASP A 331 1.49 -12.33 -8.45
CA ASP A 331 1.83 -11.56 -9.64
C ASP A 331 2.99 -10.56 -9.39
N ARG A 332 3.42 -10.40 -8.15
CA ARG A 332 4.45 -9.43 -7.74
C ARG A 332 5.81 -9.63 -8.43
N MET A 333 6.52 -8.53 -8.65
CA MET A 333 7.97 -8.55 -8.82
C MET A 333 8.66 -8.89 -7.48
N ILE A 334 9.69 -9.73 -7.53
CA ILE A 334 10.60 -10.01 -6.40
C ILE A 334 12.00 -9.54 -6.78
N VAL A 335 12.61 -8.67 -5.98
CA VAL A 335 13.96 -8.13 -6.25
C VAL A 335 14.89 -8.46 -5.09
N HIS A 336 16.10 -8.94 -5.37
CA HIS A 336 17.14 -9.12 -4.35
C HIS A 336 17.97 -7.84 -4.17
N ASN A 337 18.58 -7.36 -5.24
CA ASN A 337 19.39 -6.14 -5.25
C ASN A 337 18.75 -5.10 -6.19
N MET A 338 18.56 -3.87 -5.71
CA MET A 338 17.99 -2.77 -6.49
C MET A 338 18.90 -1.55 -6.45
N SER A 339 19.21 -0.99 -7.63
CA SER A 339 19.97 0.24 -7.80
C SER A 339 19.26 1.15 -8.80
N VAL A 340 18.46 2.09 -8.29
CA VAL A 340 17.75 3.10 -9.11
C VAL A 340 18.49 4.43 -9.00
N SER A 341 18.65 5.12 -10.12
CA SER A 341 19.27 6.44 -10.13
C SER A 341 18.64 7.42 -11.11
N ALA A 342 18.58 8.68 -10.67
CA ALA A 342 18.19 9.84 -11.47
C ALA A 342 19.29 10.92 -11.39
N PHE A 343 19.33 11.88 -12.32
CA PHE A 343 20.26 13.01 -12.21
C PHE A 343 19.60 14.40 -12.16
N ASN A 344 18.61 14.71 -13.01
CA ASN A 344 17.92 16.02 -13.02
C ASN A 344 16.42 15.93 -12.74
N ASN A 345 15.95 14.79 -12.25
CA ASN A 345 14.52 14.51 -12.08
C ASN A 345 14.26 13.58 -10.89
N SER A 346 13.00 13.25 -10.61
CA SER A 346 12.62 12.55 -9.39
C SER A 346 12.51 11.02 -9.54
N ILE A 347 12.69 10.31 -8.43
CA ILE A 347 12.45 8.88 -8.28
C ILE A 347 11.19 8.70 -7.41
N PHE A 348 10.21 7.95 -7.92
CA PHE A 348 8.95 7.64 -7.25
C PHE A 348 8.78 6.13 -7.11
N ILE A 349 8.44 5.66 -5.91
CA ILE A 349 8.25 4.24 -5.62
C ILE A 349 6.98 4.08 -4.78
N TYR A 350 6.02 3.27 -5.25
CA TYR A 350 4.69 3.18 -4.66
C TYR A 350 4.35 1.74 -4.23
N GLY A 351 4.25 1.51 -2.91
CA GLY A 351 3.80 0.27 -2.28
C GLY A 351 4.74 -0.92 -2.42
N MET A 352 6.04 -0.67 -2.55
CA MET A 352 6.99 -1.68 -2.98
C MET A 352 7.38 -2.64 -1.86
N THR A 353 7.37 -3.94 -2.15
CA THR A 353 8.03 -4.93 -1.29
C THR A 353 9.54 -4.63 -1.28
N ALA A 354 10.10 -4.39 -0.10
CA ALA A 354 11.51 -4.06 0.08
C ALA A 354 12.42 -5.15 -0.54
N PRO A 355 13.52 -4.80 -1.23
CA PRO A 355 14.41 -5.78 -1.83
C PRO A 355 15.01 -6.73 -0.78
N ARG A 356 15.19 -8.01 -1.14
CA ARG A 356 15.62 -9.04 -0.19
C ARG A 356 17.06 -8.85 0.34
N GLU A 357 17.91 -8.08 -0.32
CA GLU A 357 19.32 -7.88 0.08
C GLU A 357 19.74 -6.41 0.15
N ASN A 358 19.81 -5.69 -0.97
CA ASN A 358 20.36 -4.33 -1.00
C ASN A 358 19.46 -3.39 -1.80
N PHE A 359 19.21 -2.21 -1.25
CA PHE A 359 18.38 -1.19 -1.87
C PHE A 359 19.13 0.13 -1.91
N SER A 360 19.48 0.58 -3.11
CA SER A 360 20.22 1.82 -3.38
C SER A 360 19.40 2.75 -4.26
N LEU A 361 19.13 3.96 -3.77
CA LEU A 361 18.53 5.06 -4.53
C LEU A 361 19.49 6.24 -4.55
N ARG A 362 19.77 6.77 -5.75
CA ARG A 362 20.65 7.94 -5.91
C ARG A 362 20.06 8.98 -6.83
N ASN A 363 19.95 10.21 -6.36
CA ASN A 363 19.63 11.36 -7.20
C ASN A 363 20.81 12.32 -7.32
N GLY A 364 20.88 13.09 -8.40
CA GLY A 364 21.61 14.36 -8.46
C GLY A 364 20.73 15.46 -7.89
N HIS A 365 19.71 15.83 -8.66
CA HIS A 365 18.83 16.96 -8.43
C HIS A 365 17.36 16.53 -8.58
N GLY A 366 16.59 16.61 -7.50
CA GLY A 366 15.16 16.25 -7.51
C GLY A 366 14.72 15.56 -6.23
N HIS A 367 13.57 14.90 -6.28
CA HIS A 367 13.00 14.20 -5.13
C HIS A 367 13.28 12.70 -5.21
N ILE A 368 13.39 12.04 -4.07
CA ILE A 368 13.23 10.59 -3.94
C ILE A 368 12.04 10.40 -2.99
N LEU A 369 10.96 9.81 -3.49
CA LEU A 369 9.72 9.59 -2.74
C LEU A 369 9.36 8.11 -2.78
N ILE A 370 9.52 7.43 -1.65
CA ILE A 370 9.00 6.08 -1.42
C ILE A 370 7.73 6.21 -0.59
N ILE A 371 6.59 5.82 -1.13
CA ILE A 371 5.34 5.68 -0.40
C ILE A 371 5.10 4.20 -0.14
N ASP A 372 4.75 3.85 1.09
CA ASP A 372 4.46 2.50 1.55
C ASP A 372 5.54 1.47 1.19
N LEU A 373 6.74 1.61 1.75
CA LEU A 373 7.73 0.53 1.76
C LEU A 373 7.19 -0.65 2.57
N LEU A 374 6.92 -1.79 1.92
CA LEU A 374 6.32 -2.96 2.56
C LEU A 374 7.39 -4.04 2.84
N PRO A 375 7.37 -4.72 4.00
CA PRO A 375 7.99 -6.03 4.14
C PRO A 375 7.21 -7.08 3.33
N ASN A 376 7.78 -8.26 3.16
CA ASN A 376 7.14 -9.39 2.50
C ASN A 376 5.99 -9.99 3.36
N TYR A 377 4.83 -9.31 3.43
CA TYR A 377 3.67 -9.78 4.22
C TYR A 377 3.04 -11.08 3.71
N PHE A 378 3.21 -11.40 2.42
CA PHE A 378 2.62 -12.59 1.81
C PHE A 378 3.41 -13.87 2.10
N ASP A 379 4.68 -13.75 2.48
CA ASP A 379 5.52 -14.85 2.91
C ASP A 379 6.03 -14.58 4.35
N LEU A 380 5.22 -15.02 5.31
CA LEU A 380 5.50 -14.84 6.74
C LEU A 380 6.68 -15.70 7.21
N ASP A 381 7.05 -16.73 6.47
CA ASP A 381 8.18 -17.62 6.79
C ASP A 381 9.49 -16.99 6.31
N GLU A 382 9.54 -16.44 5.09
CA GLU A 382 10.69 -15.65 4.60
C GLU A 382 11.12 -14.57 5.59
N THR A 383 12.39 -14.63 6.00
CA THR A 383 13.01 -13.55 6.77
C THR A 383 13.31 -12.40 5.82
N LEU A 384 12.91 -11.17 6.18
CA LEU A 384 13.32 -9.98 5.44
C LEU A 384 14.84 -9.79 5.64
N ASN A 385 15.63 -10.31 4.71
CA ASN A 385 17.08 -10.38 4.81
C ASN A 385 17.79 -9.10 4.33
N LEU A 386 17.10 -7.96 4.36
CA LEU A 386 17.62 -6.66 3.96
C LEU A 386 18.94 -6.38 4.71
N LYS A 387 20.01 -6.21 3.95
CA LYS A 387 21.38 -5.96 4.42
C LYS A 387 21.68 -4.47 4.43
N SER A 388 21.34 -3.77 3.34
CA SER A 388 21.55 -2.32 3.22
C SER A 388 20.39 -1.61 2.54
N PHE A 389 20.15 -0.39 3.01
CA PHE A 389 19.16 0.55 2.50
C PHE A 389 19.82 1.93 2.44
N SER A 390 20.05 2.46 1.24
CA SER A 390 20.90 3.64 1.01
C SER A 390 20.22 4.61 0.06
N LEU A 391 19.78 5.77 0.59
CA LEU A 391 19.23 6.89 -0.20
C LEU A 391 20.25 8.02 -0.21
N SER A 392 20.53 8.59 -1.38
CA SER A 392 21.49 9.68 -1.54
C SER A 392 21.00 10.73 -2.55
N SER A 393 21.24 12.01 -2.26
CA SER A 393 20.98 13.12 -3.18
C SER A 393 22.08 14.19 -3.11
N ILE A 394 22.28 14.98 -4.16
CA ILE A 394 23.09 16.22 -4.08
C ILE A 394 22.17 17.37 -3.66
N SER A 395 21.02 17.52 -4.33
CA SER A 395 20.02 18.51 -3.96
C SER A 395 18.61 18.00 -4.12
N GLY A 396 17.78 18.26 -3.11
CA GLY A 396 16.36 17.95 -3.09
C GLY A 396 15.99 16.95 -2.01
N TYR A 397 14.72 16.54 -2.08
CA TYR A 397 13.97 15.98 -0.96
C TYR A 397 14.08 14.46 -0.91
N LEU A 398 14.30 13.91 0.28
CA LEU A 398 14.25 12.46 0.52
C LEU A 398 13.07 12.15 1.44
N GLU A 399 12.01 11.52 0.91
CA GLU A 399 10.89 11.00 1.70
C GLU A 399 10.77 9.49 1.58
N MET A 400 10.68 8.82 2.73
CA MET A 400 10.28 7.41 2.81
C MET A 400 9.16 7.24 3.84
N GLY A 401 7.99 6.80 3.39
CA GLY A 401 6.93 6.25 4.22
C GLY A 401 7.01 4.73 4.25
N ALA A 402 7.06 4.14 5.45
CA ALA A 402 6.75 2.73 5.68
C ALA A 402 5.54 2.66 6.62
N PRO A 403 4.51 1.82 6.38
CA PRO A 403 3.40 1.68 7.28
C PRO A 403 3.88 0.95 8.54
N LEU A 404 3.85 1.64 9.68
CA LEU A 404 4.29 1.11 10.99
C LEU A 404 3.11 0.84 11.94
N ASP A 405 1.90 1.24 11.56
CA ASP A 405 0.69 1.11 12.38
C ASP A 405 -0.07 -0.20 12.08
N PRO A 406 -0.72 -0.80 13.09
CA PRO A 406 -1.58 -1.97 12.89
C PRO A 406 -2.71 -1.70 11.88
N PRO A 407 -3.05 -2.65 10.99
CA PRO A 407 -2.65 -4.06 11.01
C PRO A 407 -1.30 -4.36 10.33
N MET A 408 -0.66 -3.39 9.67
CA MET A 408 0.55 -3.59 8.86
C MET A 408 1.81 -3.56 9.72
N VAL A 409 1.86 -4.46 10.71
CA VAL A 409 3.01 -4.59 11.63
C VAL A 409 4.20 -5.20 10.90
N TRP A 410 5.27 -4.43 10.72
CA TRP A 410 6.56 -4.97 10.27
C TRP A 410 6.96 -6.17 11.15
N PRO A 411 7.31 -7.33 10.57
CA PRO A 411 7.36 -8.59 11.31
C PRO A 411 8.27 -8.56 12.54
N GLU A 412 7.91 -9.28 13.61
CA GLU A 412 8.69 -9.41 14.85
C GLU A 412 9.94 -10.30 14.65
N LYS A 413 10.83 -9.90 13.73
CA LYS A 413 12.09 -10.57 13.35
C LYS A 413 13.30 -9.66 13.69
N ASP A 414 14.53 -10.16 13.52
CA ASP A 414 15.75 -9.44 13.86
C ASP A 414 16.22 -8.52 12.71
N TYR A 415 16.18 -7.19 12.89
CA TYR A 415 16.35 -6.20 11.82
C TYR A 415 17.81 -5.81 11.54
N THR A 416 18.59 -6.73 10.99
CA THR A 416 20.04 -6.54 10.76
C THR A 416 20.41 -5.58 9.61
N HIS A 417 19.46 -4.81 9.07
CA HIS A 417 19.74 -3.89 7.96
C HIS A 417 20.54 -2.66 8.42
N HIS A 418 21.35 -2.12 7.51
CA HIS A 418 21.96 -0.80 7.65
C HIS A 418 21.13 0.23 6.87
N LEU A 419 20.57 1.23 7.55
CA LEU A 419 19.83 2.35 6.95
C LEU A 419 20.75 3.56 6.82
N THR A 420 20.85 4.14 5.63
CA THR A 420 21.59 5.37 5.35
C THR A 420 20.76 6.30 4.46
N MET A 421 20.61 7.56 4.85
CA MET A 421 19.98 8.60 4.03
C MET A 421 20.85 9.86 4.07
N THR A 422 21.34 10.31 2.92
CA THR A 422 22.26 11.46 2.83
C THR A 422 21.85 12.47 1.77
N THR A 423 21.95 13.76 2.07
CA THR A 423 21.80 14.83 1.08
C THR A 423 22.74 16.00 1.37
N VAL A 424 23.18 16.73 0.34
CA VAL A 424 23.94 17.97 0.57
C VAL A 424 22.98 19.14 0.78
N SER A 425 21.89 19.21 0.03
CA SER A 425 20.95 20.33 0.09
C SER A 425 19.50 19.89 -0.05
N GLY A 426 18.86 19.54 1.06
CA GLY A 426 17.44 19.22 1.10
C GLY A 426 16.96 18.60 2.41
N ASP A 427 15.65 18.57 2.56
CA ASP A 427 14.98 17.95 3.71
C ASP A 427 14.97 16.42 3.58
N ILE A 428 15.12 15.73 4.71
CA ILE A 428 14.89 14.29 4.89
C ILE A 428 13.60 14.13 5.71
N ARG A 429 12.66 13.31 5.23
CA ARG A 429 11.56 12.76 6.04
C ARG A 429 11.56 11.24 5.95
N VAL A 430 11.49 10.57 7.10
CA VAL A 430 11.54 9.11 7.12
C VAL A 430 10.66 8.53 8.21
N GLN A 431 9.81 7.59 7.80
CA GLN A 431 9.07 6.67 8.65
C GLN A 431 9.62 5.26 8.37
N ALA A 432 10.37 4.67 9.31
CA ALA A 432 11.15 3.45 9.07
C ALA A 432 11.15 2.47 10.25
N PRO A 433 11.39 1.17 10.00
CA PRO A 433 11.96 0.27 10.97
C PRO A 433 13.46 0.58 11.18
N GLN A 434 13.88 0.64 12.44
CA GLN A 434 15.27 0.83 12.82
C GLN A 434 16.11 -0.39 12.45
N GLY A 435 17.25 -0.14 11.82
CA GLY A 435 18.27 -1.16 11.56
C GLY A 435 19.24 -1.36 12.72
N SER A 436 20.21 -2.26 12.55
CA SER A 436 21.39 -2.37 13.43
C SER A 436 22.19 -1.07 13.46
N PHE A 437 22.28 -0.40 12.32
CA PHE A 437 22.92 0.91 12.13
C PHE A 437 22.01 1.81 11.29
N THR A 438 21.77 3.04 11.74
CA THR A 438 20.97 4.05 11.05
C THR A 438 21.73 5.37 11.00
N ASN A 439 21.93 5.95 9.82
CA ASN A 439 22.61 7.25 9.63
C ASN A 439 21.79 8.15 8.70
N LEU A 440 21.36 9.32 9.20
CA LEU A 440 20.54 10.28 8.47
C LEU A 440 21.24 11.65 8.49
N SER A 441 21.75 12.13 7.35
CA SER A 441 22.50 13.40 7.33
C SER A 441 22.17 14.33 6.17
N SER A 442 22.11 15.63 6.47
CA SER A 442 21.86 16.69 5.49
C SER A 442 22.84 17.84 5.73
N THR A 443 23.64 18.28 4.76
CA THR A 443 24.50 19.46 4.99
C THR A 443 23.63 20.70 5.26
N THR A 444 22.62 20.93 4.41
CA THR A 444 21.60 21.97 4.62
C THR A 444 20.20 21.42 4.36
N GLY A 445 19.37 21.35 5.40
CA GLY A 445 17.98 20.91 5.34
C GLY A 445 17.49 20.26 6.63
N ASN A 446 16.16 20.20 6.82
CA ASN A 446 15.55 19.64 8.01
C ASN A 446 15.54 18.11 7.96
N ILE A 447 15.64 17.45 9.12
CA ILE A 447 15.55 15.98 9.25
C ILE A 447 14.37 15.65 10.16
N GLY A 448 13.30 15.09 9.60
CA GLY A 448 12.12 14.59 10.32
C GLY A 448 12.08 13.07 10.33
N VAL A 449 12.00 12.46 11.51
CA VAL A 449 12.13 11.00 11.66
C VAL A 449 11.04 10.46 12.58
N TYR A 450 10.35 9.41 12.12
CA TYR A 450 9.59 8.48 12.94
C TYR A 450 10.23 7.09 12.80
N MET A 451 10.78 6.56 13.89
CA MET A 451 11.63 5.36 13.86
C MET A 451 11.07 4.26 14.76
N ALA A 452 10.46 3.21 14.19
CA ALA A 452 10.04 2.04 14.96
C ALA A 452 11.27 1.25 15.43
N PRO A 453 11.47 1.02 16.75
CA PRO A 453 12.69 0.43 17.27
C PRO A 453 13.03 -0.97 16.77
N PHE A 454 14.34 -1.21 16.73
CA PHE A 454 15.00 -2.42 16.25
C PHE A 454 14.61 -3.63 17.10
N SER A 455 13.84 -4.54 16.50
CA SER A 455 13.60 -5.85 17.10
C SER A 455 14.86 -6.72 16.97
N THR A 456 15.25 -7.38 18.06
CA THR A 456 16.19 -8.50 18.06
C THR A 456 15.93 -9.48 19.20
N SER A 457 16.13 -10.77 18.91
CA SER A 457 16.20 -11.84 19.88
C SER A 457 17.44 -11.77 20.80
N ASN A 458 18.53 -11.13 20.39
CA ASN A 458 19.74 -11.00 21.19
C ASN A 458 19.73 -9.72 22.03
N ALA A 459 19.35 -9.85 23.31
CA ALA A 459 19.27 -8.76 24.27
C ALA A 459 20.64 -8.13 24.69
N GLU A 460 21.76 -8.53 24.08
CA GLU A 460 23.08 -7.90 24.21
C GLU A 460 23.49 -7.09 22.98
N LEU A 461 22.83 -7.24 21.82
CA LEU A 461 23.11 -6.39 20.67
C LEU A 461 22.75 -4.94 20.97
N GLN A 462 23.56 -4.03 20.43
CA GLN A 462 23.37 -2.59 20.44
C GLN A 462 22.94 -2.17 19.03
N SER A 463 21.92 -1.33 18.94
CA SER A 463 21.52 -0.68 17.69
C SER A 463 21.87 0.80 17.76
N SER A 464 22.47 1.34 16.70
CA SER A 464 22.99 2.71 16.70
C SER A 464 22.26 3.60 15.71
N ILE A 465 21.90 4.80 16.15
CA ILE A 465 21.30 5.84 15.31
C ILE A 465 22.18 7.10 15.34
N TYR A 466 22.41 7.69 14.18
CA TYR A 466 23.10 8.95 13.98
C TYR A 466 22.22 9.88 13.14
N THR A 467 21.96 11.11 13.59
CA THR A 467 21.32 12.13 12.75
C THR A 467 22.04 13.48 12.80
N THR A 468 22.52 13.98 11.66
CA THR A 468 23.43 15.14 11.62
C THR A 468 23.06 16.17 10.57
N THR A 469 23.02 17.46 10.92
CA THR A 469 22.98 18.55 9.93
C THR A 469 23.85 19.75 10.31
N GLN A 470 24.35 20.51 9.32
CA GLN A 470 25.05 21.77 9.60
C GLN A 470 24.09 22.96 9.64
N THR A 471 23.01 22.92 8.87
CA THR A 471 21.99 23.98 8.88
C THR A 471 20.61 23.39 8.63
N GLY A 472 19.83 23.22 9.69
CA GLY A 472 18.52 22.58 9.63
C GLY A 472 17.98 22.16 10.99
N ASN A 473 16.66 22.01 11.09
CA ASN A 473 16.01 21.52 12.30
C ASN A 473 15.95 19.99 12.30
N ILE A 474 16.18 19.36 13.45
CA ILE A 474 16.03 17.92 13.64
C ILE A 474 14.78 17.66 14.48
N ARG A 475 13.89 16.79 14.01
CA ARG A 475 12.74 16.26 14.73
C ARG A 475 12.83 14.74 14.71
N PHE A 476 13.09 14.12 15.86
CA PHE A 476 13.33 12.69 15.97
C PHE A 476 12.34 12.06 16.93
N PHE A 477 11.55 11.08 16.47
CA PHE A 477 10.51 10.44 17.26
C PHE A 477 10.65 8.92 17.27
N VAL A 478 10.66 8.36 18.48
CA VAL A 478 10.65 6.91 18.74
C VAL A 478 9.37 6.55 19.52
N PRO A 479 8.43 5.78 18.92
CA PRO A 479 7.16 5.44 19.55
C PRO A 479 7.31 4.53 20.77
N LYS A 480 6.21 4.44 21.53
CA LYS A 480 6.03 3.45 22.59
C LYS A 480 5.88 2.04 21.98
N THR A 481 6.93 1.24 22.02
CA THR A 481 6.89 -0.17 21.63
C THR A 481 6.06 -1.03 22.59
N ALA A 482 5.39 -2.04 22.06
CA ALA A 482 4.96 -3.17 22.87
C ALA A 482 6.19 -4.05 23.21
N ASN A 483 6.17 -4.71 24.37
CA ASN A 483 7.12 -5.79 24.65
C ASN A 483 6.71 -7.00 23.79
N LEU A 484 7.51 -7.30 22.77
CA LEU A 484 7.23 -8.27 21.71
C LEU A 484 7.34 -9.71 22.21
N ALA A 485 6.72 -10.65 21.50
CA ALA A 485 6.88 -12.06 21.79
C ALA A 485 8.24 -12.53 21.28
N HIS A 486 9.05 -13.18 22.12
CA HIS A 486 10.33 -13.72 21.64
C HIS A 486 10.05 -14.83 20.62
N PRO A 487 10.55 -14.76 19.37
CA PRO A 487 10.12 -15.66 18.28
C PRO A 487 10.31 -17.16 18.55
N ARG A 488 11.24 -17.51 19.45
CA ARG A 488 11.51 -18.89 19.90
C ARG A 488 10.86 -19.26 21.24
N GLY A 489 9.76 -18.61 21.64
CA GLY A 489 9.02 -18.91 22.88
C GLY A 489 9.70 -18.48 24.18
N GLY A 490 10.64 -17.54 24.10
CA GLY A 490 11.36 -17.00 25.26
C GLY A 490 10.59 -15.90 26.01
N PRO A 491 11.20 -15.28 27.04
CA PRO A 491 10.62 -14.12 27.72
C PRO A 491 10.46 -12.94 26.75
N ARG A 492 9.38 -12.16 26.90
CA ARG A 492 9.16 -10.97 26.07
C ARG A 492 10.32 -10.00 26.18
N PHE A 493 10.79 -9.50 25.04
CA PHE A 493 11.87 -8.53 24.96
C PHE A 493 11.33 -7.13 24.65
N ASN A 494 12.20 -6.13 24.81
CA ASN A 494 11.90 -4.74 24.50
C ASN A 494 12.77 -4.29 23.32
N PRO A 495 12.21 -3.98 22.14
CA PRO A 495 12.96 -3.50 20.98
C PRO A 495 13.70 -2.17 21.21
N ALA A 496 13.26 -1.35 22.17
CA ALA A 496 13.89 -0.06 22.47
C ALA A 496 14.99 -0.17 23.57
N LYS A 497 15.57 -1.36 23.75
CA LYS A 497 16.63 -1.66 24.74
C LYS A 497 18.00 -1.68 24.06
N ASN A 498 19.04 -1.21 24.77
CA ASN A 498 20.43 -1.10 24.30
C ASN A 498 20.63 -0.17 23.08
N MET A 499 19.68 0.71 22.75
CA MET A 499 19.84 1.63 21.63
C MET A 499 20.82 2.75 21.98
N TYR A 500 21.83 2.97 21.14
CA TYR A 500 22.62 4.20 21.10
C TYR A 500 21.96 5.18 20.13
N SER A 501 21.93 6.46 20.46
CA SER A 501 21.43 7.49 19.56
C SER A 501 22.23 8.78 19.73
N GLU A 502 22.82 9.27 18.64
CA GLU A 502 23.57 10.51 18.56
C GLU A 502 22.88 11.47 17.58
N HIS A 503 22.60 12.68 18.02
CA HIS A 503 21.96 13.71 17.21
C HIS A 503 22.78 15.00 17.26
N ALA A 504 23.06 15.58 16.09
CA ALA A 504 23.87 16.79 15.96
C ALA A 504 23.23 17.82 15.01
N THR A 505 23.09 19.07 15.44
CA THR A 505 22.86 20.19 14.49
C THR A 505 23.70 21.41 14.84
N GLU A 506 24.54 21.88 13.91
CA GLU A 506 25.38 23.07 14.16
C GLU A 506 24.54 24.36 14.25
N GLN A 507 23.55 24.50 13.35
CA GLN A 507 22.66 25.66 13.25
C GLN A 507 21.21 25.22 13.01
N GLY A 508 20.42 25.18 14.08
CA GLY A 508 18.99 24.84 14.03
C GLY A 508 18.44 24.50 15.41
N ASN A 509 17.18 24.06 15.44
CA ASN A 509 16.54 23.56 16.66
C ASN A 509 16.45 22.04 16.60
N MET A 510 16.58 21.37 17.74
CA MET A 510 16.49 19.91 17.84
C MET A 510 15.37 19.51 18.80
N GLN A 511 14.53 18.56 18.39
CA GLN A 511 13.44 18.01 19.19
C GLN A 511 13.51 16.48 19.17
N LEU A 512 13.79 15.88 20.31
CA LEU A 512 13.99 14.44 20.47
C LEU A 512 12.89 13.85 21.38
N TRP A 513 12.12 12.88 20.86
CA TRP A 513 11.05 12.20 21.58
C TRP A 513 11.33 10.70 21.66
N TYR A 514 11.40 10.15 22.88
CA TYR A 514 11.49 8.71 23.12
C TYR A 514 10.35 8.24 24.02
N GLY A 515 9.61 7.23 23.54
CA GLY A 515 8.53 6.60 24.29
C GLY A 515 8.98 6.03 25.64
N PRO A 516 8.03 5.77 26.57
CA PRO A 516 8.35 5.42 27.96
C PRO A 516 9.14 4.11 28.08
N ASN A 517 9.05 3.23 27.08
CA ASN A 517 9.76 1.96 27.01
C ASN A 517 11.18 2.05 26.41
N TRP A 518 11.72 3.25 26.13
CA TRP A 518 13.12 3.39 25.71
C TRP A 518 14.12 3.21 26.87
N TRP A 519 15.14 2.39 26.65
CA TRP A 519 16.23 2.08 27.58
C TRP A 519 17.58 2.02 26.82
N GLY A 520 18.35 3.12 26.79
CA GLY A 520 19.59 3.19 26.03
C GLY A 520 20.50 4.36 26.41
N GLU A 521 21.41 4.72 25.52
CA GLU A 521 22.26 5.90 25.65
C GLU A 521 21.89 6.93 24.57
N LEU A 522 21.69 8.18 24.98
CA LEU A 522 21.24 9.28 24.13
C LEU A 522 22.20 10.47 24.24
N GLU A 523 22.76 10.87 23.10
CA GLU A 523 23.61 12.06 22.96
C GLU A 523 22.94 13.05 22.00
N GLY A 524 22.81 14.30 22.43
CA GLY A 524 22.25 15.38 21.63
C GLY A 524 23.12 16.63 21.73
N GLU A 525 23.76 17.02 20.63
CA GLU A 525 24.58 18.22 20.54
C GLU A 525 23.93 19.23 19.58
N VAL A 526 23.66 20.44 20.07
CA VAL A 526 23.27 21.56 19.21
C VAL A 526 24.37 22.61 19.30
N GLY A 527 25.10 22.80 18.21
CA GLY A 527 26.21 23.74 18.12
C GLY A 527 25.84 25.13 18.62
N ARG A 528 24.55 25.51 18.47
CA ARG A 528 23.94 26.61 19.24
C ARG A 528 22.51 26.26 19.74
N GLY A 529 22.29 26.10 21.06
CA GLY A 529 21.00 25.69 21.65
C GLY A 529 20.56 26.32 23.00
N GLU A 530 19.55 25.75 23.65
CA GLU A 530 19.15 25.92 25.06
C GLU A 530 18.54 24.56 25.48
N VAL A 531 19.06 23.90 26.52
CA VAL A 531 18.63 22.52 26.84
C VAL A 531 17.36 22.48 27.68
N LYS A 532 16.26 21.99 27.08
CA LYS A 532 14.99 21.68 27.74
C LYS A 532 14.76 20.17 27.83
N LEU A 533 15.46 19.53 28.77
CA LEU A 533 15.20 18.14 29.13
C LEU A 533 13.93 18.01 29.98
N LYS A 534 12.99 17.17 29.52
CA LYS A 534 11.76 16.75 30.20
C LYS A 534 11.64 15.21 30.14
N GLY A 535 11.13 14.58 31.19
CA GLY A 535 10.89 13.13 31.15
C GLY A 535 10.48 12.51 32.48
N ASP A 536 9.88 11.33 32.37
CA ASP A 536 9.47 10.49 33.49
C ASP A 536 10.67 9.72 34.06
N SER A 537 10.75 9.64 35.40
CA SER A 537 11.77 8.88 36.13
C SER A 537 13.22 9.29 35.80
N LEU A 538 13.46 10.59 35.63
CA LEU A 538 14.79 11.18 35.53
C LEU A 538 15.46 11.23 36.91
N GLU A 539 16.68 10.69 36.98
CA GLU A 539 17.52 10.65 38.17
C GLU A 539 18.88 11.30 37.89
N ARG A 540 19.58 11.71 38.95
CA ARG A 540 20.96 12.26 38.90
C ARG A 540 21.15 13.39 37.87
N VAL A 541 20.14 14.25 37.72
CA VAL A 541 20.17 15.36 36.75
C VAL A 541 21.25 16.38 37.13
N VAL A 542 22.33 16.44 36.35
CA VAL A 542 23.39 17.45 36.46
C VAL A 542 23.19 18.48 35.36
N LYS A 543 23.17 19.76 35.73
CA LYS A 543 23.10 20.90 34.80
C LYS A 543 24.34 21.76 34.96
N GLY A 544 24.80 22.36 33.87
CA GLY A 544 25.82 23.40 33.85
C GLY A 544 25.68 24.27 32.61
N ASP A 545 26.58 25.22 32.45
CA ASP A 545 26.54 26.17 31.33
C ASP A 545 26.64 25.41 30.00
N GLY A 546 25.59 25.50 29.19
CA GLY A 546 25.51 24.80 27.90
C GLY A 546 25.33 23.28 27.95
N PHE A 547 25.07 22.65 29.10
CA PHE A 547 24.86 21.18 29.13
C PHE A 547 23.90 20.66 30.21
N VAL A 548 23.30 19.50 29.92
CA VAL A 548 22.55 18.68 30.88
C VAL A 548 22.96 17.22 30.74
N ARG A 549 23.15 16.53 31.86
CA ARG A 549 23.27 15.07 31.92
C ARG A 549 22.21 14.51 32.86
N ALA A 550 21.69 13.33 32.55
CA ALA A 550 20.75 12.61 33.41
C ALA A 550 20.87 11.10 33.23
N GLU A 551 20.42 10.35 34.24
CA GLU A 551 20.13 8.93 34.14
C GLU A 551 18.61 8.70 34.15
N ARG A 552 18.14 7.58 33.61
CA ARG A 552 16.72 7.22 33.63
C ARG A 552 16.50 5.89 34.37
N GLY A 553 15.71 5.94 35.44
CA GLY A 553 15.32 4.80 36.27
C GLY A 553 16.38 4.33 37.28
N THR A 554 15.89 3.64 38.31
CA THR A 554 16.53 3.40 39.62
C THR A 554 17.81 2.55 39.64
N ARG A 555 18.36 2.21 38.48
CA ARG A 555 19.57 1.39 38.32
C ARG A 555 20.56 1.93 37.28
N GLY A 556 20.37 3.16 36.79
CA GLY A 556 21.34 3.84 35.91
C GLY A 556 21.60 3.12 34.58
N SER A 557 20.64 2.35 34.10
CA SER A 557 20.75 1.51 32.89
C SER A 557 20.52 2.29 31.59
N SER A 558 20.32 3.60 31.68
CA SER A 558 20.12 4.48 30.54
C SER A 558 20.62 5.88 30.86
N ARG A 559 21.32 6.51 29.91
CA ARG A 559 22.06 7.76 30.09
C ARG A 559 21.68 8.77 29.02
N ILE A 560 21.63 10.05 29.40
CA ILE A 560 21.39 11.15 28.48
C ILE A 560 22.48 12.21 28.67
N GLN A 561 23.09 12.65 27.57
CA GLN A 561 24.01 13.78 27.50
C GLN A 561 23.52 14.77 26.44
N ALA A 562 23.18 15.98 26.89
CA ALA A 562 22.74 17.09 26.05
C ALA A 562 23.74 18.25 26.14
N ARG A 563 24.18 18.79 25.00
CA ARG A 563 25.17 19.88 24.87
C ARG A 563 24.72 20.96 23.89
N VAL A 564 25.11 22.20 24.15
CA VAL A 564 24.41 23.38 23.64
C VAL A 564 25.27 24.67 23.64
N GLY A 565 25.14 25.48 22.58
CA GLY A 565 25.53 26.91 22.53
C GLY A 565 24.37 27.92 22.76
N GLU A 566 23.83 28.52 21.67
CA GLU A 566 22.76 29.55 21.64
C GLU A 566 21.53 29.22 20.71
N GLY A 567 20.36 28.75 21.22
CA GLY A 567 19.24 28.26 20.36
C GLY A 567 18.18 27.41 21.11
N SER A 568 17.77 26.23 20.62
CA SER A 568 17.02 25.24 21.44
C SER A 568 17.28 23.74 21.17
N LEU A 569 17.25 22.95 22.24
CA LEU A 569 17.26 21.48 22.28
C LEU A 569 16.16 20.99 23.24
N ASP A 570 15.02 20.55 22.71
CA ASP A 570 13.97 19.90 23.50
C ASP A 570 14.18 18.37 23.52
N VAL A 571 14.23 17.76 24.71
CA VAL A 571 14.33 16.29 24.86
C VAL A 571 13.20 15.78 25.75
N PHE A 572 12.44 14.80 25.27
CA PHE A 572 11.25 14.25 25.91
C PHE A 572 11.37 12.73 26.07
N LEU A 573 11.28 12.22 27.30
CA LEU A 573 11.48 10.79 27.62
C LEU A 573 10.33 10.25 28.51
N GLY A 574 9.27 9.67 27.95
CA GLY A 574 8.12 9.27 28.77
C GLY A 574 6.78 9.09 28.04
N ASP A 575 5.69 8.97 28.81
CA ASP A 575 4.32 9.01 28.30
C ASP A 575 3.89 10.49 28.12
N TRP A 576 4.00 11.01 26.91
CA TRP A 576 3.93 12.44 26.58
C TRP A 576 2.54 13.11 26.67
N LYS A 577 1.50 12.43 27.17
CA LYS A 577 0.04 12.74 26.99
C LYS A 577 -0.51 14.03 27.65
N THR A 578 0.31 15.07 27.80
CA THR A 578 0.00 16.30 28.56
C THR A 578 0.46 17.58 27.85
N TRP A 579 0.60 17.55 26.52
CA TRP A 579 0.95 18.68 25.65
C TRP A 579 -0.06 18.81 24.50
#